data_AF-A0A7S4PB59-F1
#
_entry.id   AF-A0A7S4PB59-F1
#
_cell.length_a   1.000
_cell.length_b   1.000
_cell.length_c   1.000
_cell.angle_alpha   90.00
_cell.angle_beta   90.00
_cell.angle_gamma   90.00
#
_symmetry.space_group_name_H-M   'P 1'
#
loop_
_entity.id
_entity.type
_entity.pdbx_description
1 polymer ?
#
loop_
_entity_poly.entity_id
_entity_poly.type
_entity_poly.pdbx_seq_one_letter_code
_entity_poly.pdbx_strand_id
1 'polypeptide(L)'
;YFEVSFEQEHIKKGEILEEGSNAVGLVSKHVDTFDGLWWEDSRQNHTWALHDSEMESYGWISDPYRRQERWAQDASFGCQDRVGILVDPENHSASIFLNGKYLGTPFYDLPDEVYPFASFSAE
;
A
#
# COMPACT_ATOMS: atom_id res chain seq x y z
N TYR A 1 -14.14 -1.33 2.26
CA TYR A 1 -13.36 -2.00 1.21
C TYR A 1 -13.07 -0.98 0.12
N PHE A 2 -11.82 -0.93 -0.32
CA PHE A 2 -11.31 -0.05 -1.37
C PHE A 2 -10.42 -0.87 -2.29
N GLU A 3 -10.45 -0.60 -3.59
CA GLU A 3 -9.66 -1.29 -4.61
C GLU A 3 -9.02 -0.27 -5.55
N VAL A 4 -7.76 -0.50 -5.91
CA VAL A 4 -6.98 0.31 -6.87
C VAL A 4 -6.35 -0.59 -7.91
N SER A 5 -6.32 -0.09 -9.14
CA SER A 5 -5.48 -0.62 -10.21
C SER A 5 -4.70 0.51 -10.84
N PHE A 6 -3.45 0.23 -11.18
CA PHE A 6 -2.58 1.15 -11.90
C PHE A 6 -2.44 0.69 -13.35
N GLU A 7 -2.44 1.61 -14.31
CA GLU A 7 -2.37 1.29 -15.74
C GLU A 7 -1.32 2.15 -16.45
N GLN A 8 -0.48 1.54 -17.29
CA GLN A 8 0.49 2.24 -18.14
C GLN A 8 0.60 1.52 -19.49
N GLU A 9 0.45 2.26 -20.60
CA GLU A 9 0.28 1.69 -21.96
C GLU A 9 1.46 0.84 -22.47
N HIS A 10 2.61 0.85 -21.79
CA HIS A 10 3.84 0.19 -22.21
C HIS A 10 4.39 -0.84 -21.22
N ILE A 11 3.74 -1.02 -20.07
CA ILE A 11 4.15 -1.97 -19.03
C ILE A 11 3.19 -3.15 -19.03
N LYS A 12 3.70 -4.39 -19.07
CA LYS A 12 2.83 -5.57 -19.09
C LYS A 12 2.19 -5.79 -17.73
N LYS A 13 1.05 -6.49 -17.73
CA LYS A 13 0.41 -6.92 -16.50
C LYS A 13 1.38 -7.64 -15.55
N GLY A 14 1.44 -7.19 -14.30
CA GLY A 14 2.29 -7.75 -13.24
C GLY A 14 3.75 -7.29 -13.29
N GLU A 15 4.18 -6.57 -14.33
CA GLU A 15 5.48 -5.89 -14.31
C GLU A 15 5.39 -4.68 -13.38
N ILE A 16 6.44 -4.46 -12.59
CA ILE A 16 6.53 -3.29 -11.72
C ILE A 16 6.43 -2.00 -12.52
N LEU A 17 5.80 -0.99 -11.93
CA LEU A 17 5.63 0.31 -12.59
C LEU A 17 6.90 1.14 -12.43
N GLU A 18 7.37 1.30 -11.19
CA GLU A 18 8.62 1.96 -10.83
C GLU A 18 8.95 1.62 -9.37
N GLU A 19 10.06 0.93 -9.11
CA GLU A 19 10.32 0.33 -7.78
C GLU A 19 10.16 1.31 -6.62
N GLY A 20 9.34 0.93 -5.64
CA GLY A 20 9.18 1.66 -4.37
C GLY A 20 8.52 3.02 -4.51
N SER A 21 8.05 3.36 -5.72
CA SER A 21 7.55 4.68 -6.04
C SER A 21 6.03 4.73 -6.07
N ASN A 22 5.38 3.57 -6.19
CA ASN A 22 3.93 3.43 -6.12
C ASN A 22 3.51 2.78 -4.80
N ALA A 23 2.44 3.29 -4.22
CA ALA A 23 1.92 2.76 -2.98
C ALA A 23 0.41 2.83 -2.92
N VAL A 24 -0.16 1.88 -2.19
CA VAL A 24 -1.59 1.83 -1.90
C VAL A 24 -1.78 1.51 -0.43
N GLY A 25 -2.69 2.22 0.22
CA GLY A 25 -2.74 2.14 1.66
C GLY A 25 -3.87 2.90 2.33
N LEU A 26 -3.66 3.13 3.61
CA LEU A 26 -4.50 3.87 4.52
C LEU A 26 -3.70 5.01 5.14
N VAL A 27 -4.38 6.12 5.40
CA VAL A 27 -3.79 7.28 6.05
C VAL A 27 -4.75 7.80 7.13
N SER A 28 -4.23 8.25 8.27
CA SER A 28 -5.07 8.86 9.30
C SER A 28 -5.49 10.28 8.92
N LYS A 29 -6.50 10.83 9.62
CA LYS A 29 -6.92 12.24 9.47
C LYS A 29 -5.83 13.29 9.73
N HIS A 30 -4.69 12.91 10.29
CA HIS A 30 -3.59 13.83 10.58
C HIS A 30 -2.72 14.14 9.36
N VAL A 31 -3.02 13.52 8.21
CA VAL A 31 -2.36 13.80 6.94
C VAL A 31 -3.35 14.51 6.02
N ASP A 32 -3.23 15.82 5.94
CA ASP A 32 -4.13 16.65 5.13
C ASP A 32 -3.77 16.62 3.63
N THR A 33 -2.47 16.53 3.31
CA THR A 33 -1.92 16.39 1.95
C THR A 33 -0.58 15.64 2.01
N PHE A 34 -0.19 14.94 0.94
CA PHE A 34 1.22 14.59 0.72
C PHE A 34 1.80 15.59 -0.27
N ASP A 35 2.88 16.28 0.12
CA ASP A 35 3.65 17.13 -0.80
C ASP A 35 4.97 16.41 -1.08
N GLY A 36 5.16 15.95 -2.32
CA GLY A 36 6.37 15.25 -2.74
C GLY A 36 6.36 13.74 -2.47
N LEU A 37 7.55 13.17 -2.28
CA LEU A 37 7.74 11.74 -2.08
C LEU A 37 7.25 11.34 -0.68
N TRP A 38 6.19 10.55 -0.62
CA TRP A 38 5.53 10.21 0.64
C TRP A 38 6.45 9.44 1.61
N TRP A 39 7.46 8.73 1.11
CA TRP A 39 8.49 8.03 1.90
C TRP A 39 9.61 8.93 2.45
N GLU A 40 9.61 10.23 2.13
CA GLU A 40 10.48 11.22 2.78
C GLU A 40 9.70 12.08 3.78
N ASP A 41 8.38 11.93 3.82
CA ASP A 41 7.50 12.74 4.65
C ASP A 41 7.49 12.24 6.11
N SER A 42 7.76 13.14 7.05
CA SER A 42 7.63 12.87 8.50
C SER A 42 6.23 12.37 8.92
N ARG A 43 5.21 12.63 8.10
CA ARG A 43 3.83 12.14 8.25
C ARG A 43 3.67 10.65 7.94
N GLN A 44 4.72 9.95 7.49
CA GLN A 44 4.73 8.47 7.39
C GLN A 44 4.32 7.76 8.68
N ASN A 45 4.51 8.40 9.84
CA ASN A 45 4.05 7.87 11.13
C ASN A 45 2.51 7.77 11.25
N HIS A 46 1.78 8.20 10.21
CA HIS A 46 0.34 8.21 10.12
C HIS A 46 -0.19 7.47 8.88
N THR A 47 0.65 6.62 8.28
CA THR A 47 0.39 5.96 7.00
C THR A 47 0.68 4.47 7.08
N TRP A 48 -0.23 3.65 6.54
CA TRP A 48 -0.08 2.21 6.37
C TRP A 48 -0.13 1.87 4.89
N ALA A 49 0.94 1.35 4.32
CA ALA A 49 1.07 1.27 2.87
C ALA A 49 1.68 -0.05 2.41
N LEU A 50 1.17 -0.59 1.30
CA LEU A 50 1.83 -1.60 0.49
C LEU A 50 2.53 -0.89 -0.67
N HIS A 51 3.80 -1.24 -0.89
CA HIS A 51 4.63 -0.67 -1.96
C HIS A 51 4.73 -1.63 -3.15
N ASP A 52 4.88 -1.09 -4.35
CA ASP A 52 5.43 -1.88 -5.44
C ASP A 52 6.92 -2.15 -5.18
N SER A 53 7.41 -3.34 -5.54
CA SER A 53 8.78 -3.74 -5.24
C SER A 53 9.33 -4.66 -6.33
N GLU A 54 10.62 -4.49 -6.68
CA GLU A 54 11.37 -5.42 -7.55
C GLU A 54 11.66 -6.74 -6.85
N MET A 55 11.40 -6.84 -5.56
CA MET A 55 11.39 -8.11 -4.87
C MET A 55 10.13 -8.86 -5.30
N GLU A 56 10.10 -9.39 -6.53
CA GLU A 56 9.00 -10.08 -7.24
C GLU A 56 8.29 -11.20 -6.45
N SER A 57 8.74 -11.46 -5.23
CA SER A 57 8.23 -12.46 -4.30
C SER A 57 7.88 -11.89 -2.93
N TYR A 58 8.01 -10.59 -2.66
CA TYR A 58 7.69 -9.98 -1.37
C TYR A 58 7.08 -8.59 -1.50
N GLY A 59 5.98 -8.35 -0.79
CA GLY A 59 5.44 -7.02 -0.57
C GLY A 59 6.15 -6.32 0.59
N TRP A 60 6.46 -5.04 0.42
CA TRP A 60 6.91 -4.18 1.52
C TRP A 60 5.71 -3.47 2.12
N ILE A 61 5.69 -3.41 3.45
CA ILE A 61 4.74 -2.58 4.17
C ILE A 61 5.45 -1.46 4.89
N SER A 62 4.85 -0.27 4.91
CA SER A 62 5.15 0.74 5.93
C SER A 62 4.05 0.67 6.98
N ASP A 63 4.42 0.40 8.23
CA ASP A 63 3.56 0.53 9.40
C ASP A 63 4.31 1.41 10.43
N PRO A 64 3.68 2.49 10.92
CA PRO A 64 4.35 3.45 11.80
C PRO A 64 4.78 2.84 13.14
N TYR A 65 4.17 1.73 13.54
CA TYR A 65 4.46 1.04 14.79
C TYR A 65 5.41 -0.15 14.61
N ARG A 66 5.58 -0.68 13.39
CA ARG A 66 6.44 -1.84 13.11
C ARG A 66 7.63 -1.59 12.18
N ARG A 67 7.83 -0.36 11.69
CA ARG A 67 8.84 0.00 10.67
C ARG A 67 8.66 -0.81 9.37
N GLN A 68 9.38 -0.43 8.33
CA GLN A 68 9.29 -1.09 7.03
C GLN A 68 9.70 -2.57 7.12
N GLU A 69 8.75 -3.47 6.85
CA GLU A 69 8.97 -4.91 6.93
C GLU A 69 8.58 -5.59 5.61
N ARG A 70 9.34 -6.65 5.26
CA ARG A 70 8.90 -7.60 4.23
C ARG A 70 7.83 -8.47 4.86
N TRP A 71 6.63 -8.42 4.32
CA TRP A 71 5.47 -8.91 5.05
C TRP A 71 4.86 -10.20 4.51
N ALA A 72 4.88 -10.44 3.19
CA ALA A 72 4.25 -11.63 2.62
C ALA A 72 4.94 -12.09 1.34
N GLN A 73 5.07 -13.42 1.19
CA GLN A 73 5.55 -14.03 -0.05
C GLN A 73 4.49 -13.89 -1.16
N ASP A 74 4.91 -13.54 -2.37
CA ASP A 74 4.07 -13.24 -3.55
C ASP A 74 3.13 -12.02 -3.36
N ALA A 75 3.55 -11.03 -2.58
CA ALA A 75 2.77 -9.82 -2.28
C ALA A 75 3.26 -8.55 -3.01
N SER A 76 4.16 -8.69 -4.00
CA SER A 76 4.48 -7.60 -4.93
C SER A 76 3.29 -7.38 -5.87
N PHE A 77 2.98 -6.13 -6.18
CA PHE A 77 2.00 -5.76 -7.19
C PHE A 77 2.68 -4.99 -8.33
N GLY A 78 2.11 -5.08 -9.52
CA GLY A 78 2.57 -4.35 -10.70
C GLY A 78 1.43 -3.75 -11.52
N CYS A 79 1.74 -3.35 -12.75
CA CYS A 79 0.79 -2.82 -13.71
C CYS A 79 -0.42 -3.75 -13.87
N GLN A 80 -1.62 -3.18 -13.91
CA GLN A 80 -2.91 -3.88 -14.05
C GLN A 80 -3.24 -4.90 -12.94
N ASP A 81 -2.45 -4.99 -11.88
CA ASP A 81 -2.87 -5.69 -10.68
C ASP A 81 -3.90 -4.86 -9.90
N ARG A 82 -4.81 -5.58 -9.25
CA ARG A 82 -5.83 -4.99 -8.38
C ARG A 82 -5.45 -5.21 -6.93
N VAL A 83 -5.17 -4.12 -6.21
CA VAL A 83 -4.91 -4.18 -4.78
C VAL A 83 -6.16 -3.76 -4.02
N GLY A 84 -6.67 -4.66 -3.19
CA GLY A 84 -7.82 -4.42 -2.32
C GLY A 84 -7.38 -4.28 -0.86
N ILE A 85 -7.98 -3.32 -0.15
CA ILE A 85 -7.81 -3.14 1.30
C ILE A 85 -9.17 -3.27 1.99
N LEU A 86 -9.25 -4.15 2.97
CA LEU A 86 -10.41 -4.35 3.83
C LEU A 86 -10.08 -3.90 5.24
N VAL A 87 -10.70 -2.83 5.71
CA VAL A 87 -10.58 -2.33 7.08
C VAL A 87 -11.55 -3.07 7.98
N ASP A 88 -11.04 -3.56 9.11
CA ASP A 88 -11.79 -4.09 10.23
C ASP A 88 -11.70 -3.09 11.40
N PRO A 89 -12.72 -2.22 11.55
CA PRO A 89 -12.72 -1.19 12.60
C PRO A 89 -12.90 -1.77 14.01
N GLU A 90 -13.46 -2.98 14.15
CA GLU A 90 -13.63 -3.60 15.47
C GLU A 90 -12.28 -4.10 16.00
N ASN A 91 -11.44 -4.63 15.12
CA ASN A 91 -10.11 -5.13 15.44
C ASN A 91 -8.98 -4.12 15.19
N HIS A 92 -9.29 -2.88 14.79
CA HIS A 92 -8.31 -1.84 14.46
C HIS A 92 -7.22 -2.34 13.51
N SER A 93 -7.63 -3.05 12.46
CA SER A 93 -6.70 -3.69 11.52
C SER A 93 -7.20 -3.59 10.08
N ALA A 94 -6.32 -3.88 9.13
CA ALA A 94 -6.73 -4.01 7.75
C ALA A 94 -6.01 -5.14 7.02
N SER A 95 -6.76 -5.81 6.15
CA SER A 95 -6.31 -6.92 5.31
C SER A 95 -6.05 -6.48 3.87
N ILE A 96 -5.06 -7.11 3.23
CA ILE A 96 -4.69 -6.86 1.85
C ILE A 96 -5.11 -8.03 0.97
N PHE A 97 -5.59 -7.69 -0.22
CA PHE A 97 -5.95 -8.60 -1.29
C PHE A 97 -5.23 -8.19 -2.57
N LEU A 98 -4.71 -9.15 -3.32
CA LEU A 98 -4.12 -8.92 -4.64
C LEU A 98 -4.87 -9.77 -5.67
N ASN A 99 -5.46 -9.13 -6.67
CA ASN A 99 -6.29 -9.77 -7.69
C ASN A 99 -7.39 -10.67 -7.09
N GLY A 100 -7.95 -10.27 -5.93
CA GLY A 100 -8.96 -11.02 -5.18
C GLY A 100 -8.42 -12.14 -4.27
N LYS A 101 -7.11 -12.43 -4.30
CA LYS A 101 -6.46 -13.38 -3.37
C LYS A 101 -6.11 -12.66 -2.07
N TYR A 102 -6.56 -13.21 -0.94
CA TYR A 102 -6.15 -12.73 0.39
C TYR A 102 -4.65 -12.94 0.61
N LEU A 103 -3.94 -11.88 0.99
CA LEU A 103 -2.50 -11.90 1.28
C LEU A 103 -2.19 -11.89 2.78
N GLY A 104 -3.12 -11.39 3.61
CA GLY A 104 -2.97 -11.32 5.06
C GLY A 104 -3.53 -10.02 5.64
N THR A 105 -3.30 -9.83 6.95
CA THR A 105 -3.57 -8.60 7.69
C THR A 105 -2.24 -7.99 8.14
N PRO A 106 -1.65 -7.03 7.40
CA PRO A 106 -0.38 -6.40 7.81
C PRO A 106 -0.59 -5.24 8.78
N PHE A 107 -1.70 -4.53 8.62
CA PHE A 107 -1.90 -3.25 9.27
C PHE A 107 -2.64 -3.49 10.57
N TYR A 108 -2.05 -3.04 11.67
CA TYR A 108 -2.59 -3.16 13.03
C TYR A 108 -2.54 -1.80 13.71
N ASP A 109 -3.22 -1.72 14.86
CA ASP A 109 -3.27 -0.51 15.69
C ASP A 109 -3.74 0.72 14.88
N LEU A 110 -4.67 0.49 13.94
CA LEU A 110 -5.27 1.55 13.14
C LEU A 110 -6.10 2.49 14.03
N PRO A 111 -6.03 3.81 13.82
CA PRO A 111 -6.93 4.75 14.50
C PRO A 111 -8.38 4.54 14.03
N ASP A 112 -9.34 5.06 14.81
CA ASP A 112 -10.79 4.97 14.53
C ASP A 112 -11.16 5.48 13.12
N GLU A 113 -10.40 6.47 12.62
CA GLU A 113 -10.62 7.11 11.33
C GLU A 113 -9.37 6.98 10.46
N VAL A 114 -9.52 6.24 9.36
CA VAL A 114 -8.54 6.09 8.29
C VAL A 114 -9.19 6.31 6.94
N TYR A 115 -8.41 6.83 6.00
CA TYR A 115 -8.83 7.12 4.63
C TYR A 115 -7.97 6.33 3.65
N PRO A 116 -8.55 5.81 2.56
CA PRO A 116 -7.77 5.17 1.52
C PRO A 116 -6.89 6.20 0.80
N PHE A 117 -5.70 5.80 0.40
CA PHE A 117 -4.86 6.57 -0.52
C PHE A 117 -4.20 5.65 -1.55
N ALA A 118 -3.82 6.26 -2.67
CA ALA A 118 -2.91 5.69 -3.64
C ALA A 118 -1.93 6.79 -4.06
N SER A 119 -0.64 6.45 -4.14
CA SER A 119 0.39 7.31 -4.70
C SER A 119 0.90 6.68 -5.99
N PHE A 120 1.12 7.55 -6.97
CA PHE A 120 1.73 7.20 -8.24
C PHE A 120 2.88 8.16 -8.48
N SER A 121 4.09 7.66 -8.71
CA SER A 121 5.16 8.48 -9.27
C SER A 121 4.91 8.60 -10.76
N ALA A 122 4.85 9.83 -11.24
CA ALA A 122 4.86 10.10 -12.66
C ALA A 122 6.28 10.53 -13.04
N GLU A 123 7.10 9.60 -13.51
CA GLU A 123 8.21 9.92 -14.42
C GLU A 123 7.77 9.74 -15.88
#